data_AF-A0A2V5QK02-F1
#
_entry.id   AF-A0A2V5QK02-F1
#
_cell.length_a   1.000
_cell.length_b   1.000
_cell.length_c   1.000
_cell.angle_alpha   90.00
_cell.angle_beta   90.00
_cell.angle_gamma   90.00
#
_symmetry.space_group_name_H-M   'P 1'
#
loop_
_entity.id
_entity.type
_entity.pdbx_description
1 polymer ?
#
loop_
_entity_poly.entity_id
_entity_poly.type
_entity_poly.pdbx_seq_one_letter_code
_entity_poly.pdbx_strand_id
1 'polypeptide(L)' 'MDAMVKDHEKDLAEFQKEANEATDPDLKEFAETTAKMVQKHLDLARKTQSRLQ' A
#
# COMPACT_ATOMS: atom_id res chain seq x y z
N MET A 1 12.41 -1.52 10.78
CA MET A 1 11.86 -1.58 9.40
C MET A 1 10.74 -2.59 9.29
N ASP A 2 10.81 -3.71 10.01
CA ASP A 2 9.75 -4.73 10.02
C ASP A 2 8.33 -4.19 10.30
N ALA A 3 8.16 -3.31 11.30
CA ALA A 3 6.85 -2.70 11.58
C ALA A 3 6.34 -1.88 10.39
N MET A 4 7.19 -1.03 9.79
CA MET A 4 6.82 -0.24 8.61
C MET A 4 6.41 -1.11 7.42
N VAL A 5 7.13 -2.21 7.18
CA VAL A 5 6.80 -3.14 6.09
C VAL A 5 5.47 -3.83 6.34
N LYS A 6 5.22 -4.30 7.57
CA LYS A 6 3.95 -4.93 7.94
C LYS A 6 2.76 -3.96 7.83
N ASP A 7 2.93 -2.72 8.28
CA ASP A 7 1.88 -1.70 8.20
C ASP A 7 1.57 -1.37 6.73
N HIS A 8 2.60 -1.17 5.90
CA HIS A 8 2.39 -0.89 4.47
C HIS A 8 1.79 -2.07 3.69
N GLU A 9 2.08 -3.32 4.07
CA GLU A 9 1.42 -4.50 3.50
C GLU A 9 -0.08 -4.52 3.82
N LYS A 10 -0.44 -4.19 5.06
CA LYS A 10 -1.82 -4.11 5.50
C LYS A 10 -2.56 -2.97 4.80
N ASP A 11 -1.98 -1.77 4.79
CA ASP A 11 -2.57 -0.60 4.13
C ASP A 11 -2.79 -0.87 2.64
N LEU A 12 -1.82 -1.50 1.97
CA LEU A 12 -1.94 -1.86 0.56
C LEU A 12 -3.14 -2.80 0.33
N ALA A 13 -3.32 -3.81 1.19
CA ALA A 13 -4.45 -4.72 1.09
C ALA A 13 -5.80 -4.00 1.30
N GLU A 14 -5.87 -3.08 2.25
CA GLU A 14 -7.07 -2.28 2.51
C GLU A 14 -7.40 -1.35 1.33
N PHE A 15 -6.42 -0.64 0.77
CA PHE A 15 -6.63 0.20 -0.41
C PHE A 15 -6.99 -0.60 -1.66
N GLN A 16 -6.38 -1.78 -1.87
CA GLN A 16 -6.75 -2.65 -2.97
C GLN A 16 -8.18 -3.18 -2.82
N LYS A 17 -8.60 -3.49 -1.59
CA LYS A 17 -9.99 -3.88 -1.33
C LYS A 17 -10.95 -2.76 -1.68
N GLU A 18 -10.70 -1.55 -1.18
CA GLU A 18 -11.56 -0.39 -1.47
C GLU A 18 -11.58 -0.06 -2.97
N ALA A 19 -10.44 -0.11 -3.65
CA ALA A 19 -10.37 0.06 -5.11
C ALA A 19 -11.23 -0.96 -5.89
N ASN A 20 -11.47 -2.15 -5.35
CA ASN A 20 -12.28 -3.18 -6.00
C ASN A 20 -13.76 -3.11 -5.61
N GLU A 21 -14.06 -2.78 -4.35
CA GLU A 21 -15.40 -2.87 -3.77
C GLU A 21 -16.15 -1.53 -3.70
N ALA A 22 -15.45 -0.39 -3.76
CA ALA A 22 -16.06 0.93 -3.67
C ALA A 22 -17.07 1.17 -4.80
N THR A 23 -18.25 1.65 -4.42
CA THR A 23 -19.31 2.04 -5.37
C THR A 23 -19.23 3.50 -5.77
N ASP A 24 -18.65 4.33 -4.91
CA ASP A 24 -18.41 5.74 -5.20
C ASP A 24 -17.19 5.85 -6.14
N PRO A 25 -17.34 6.47 -7.32
CA PRO A 25 -16.28 6.50 -8.33
C PRO A 25 -15.06 7.31 -7.87
N ASP A 26 -15.25 8.39 -7.11
CA ASP A 26 -14.15 9.23 -6.63
C ASP A 26 -13.37 8.50 -5.54
N LEU A 27 -14.07 7.79 -4.64
CA LEU A 27 -13.44 6.95 -3.62
C LEU A 27 -12.64 5.81 -4.24
N LYS A 28 -13.20 5.17 -5.28
CA LYS A 28 -12.51 4.12 -6.03
C LYS A 28 -11.21 4.63 -6.66
N GLU A 29 -11.25 5.77 -7.37
CA GLU A 29 -10.07 6.37 -7.99
C GLU A 29 -9.02 6.77 -6.95
N PHE A 30 -9.45 7.32 -5.82
CA PHE A 30 -8.57 7.65 -4.70
C PHE A 30 -7.88 6.39 -4.15
N ALA A 31 -8.63 5.31 -3.95
CA ALA A 31 -8.09 4.05 -3.44
C ALA A 31 -7.10 3.42 -4.44
N GLU A 32 -7.41 3.40 -5.73
CA GLU A 32 -6.51 2.90 -6.78
C GLU A 32 -5.20 3.71 -6.84
N THR A 33 -5.29 5.03 -6.78
CA THR A 33 -4.13 5.92 -6.83
C THR A 33 -3.27 5.76 -5.58
N THR A 34 -3.90 5.66 -4.42
CA THR A 34 -3.21 5.51 -3.14
C THR A 34 -2.55 4.13 -3.03
N ALA A 35 -3.22 3.06 -3.47
CA ALA A 35 -2.65 1.71 -3.53
C ALA A 35 -1.32 1.69 -4.33
N LYS A 36 -1.28 2.38 -5.49
CA LYS A 36 -0.06 2.48 -6.31
C LYS A 36 1.08 3.20 -5.56
N MET A 37 0.77 4.19 -4.73
CA MET A 37 1.77 4.89 -3.92
C MET A 37 2.25 4.04 -2.74
N VAL A 38 1.35 3.39 -2.01
CA VAL A 38 1.68 2.49 -0.91
C VAL A 38 2.55 1.33 -1.40
N GLN A 39 2.25 0.75 -2.57
CA GLN A 39 3.10 -0.29 -3.18
C GLN A 39 4.54 0.20 -3.41
N LYS A 40 4.72 1.41 -3.99
CA LYS A 40 6.06 1.98 -4.20
C LYS A 40 6.81 2.19 -2.89
N HIS A 41 6.13 2.69 -1.86
CA HIS A 41 6.72 2.87 -0.53
C HIS A 41 7.10 1.53 0.11
N LEU A 42 6.24 0.51 -0.01
CA LEU A 42 6.51 -0.85 0.47
C LEU A 42 7.75 -1.45 -0.19
N ASP A 43 7.90 -1.29 -1.51
CA ASP A 43 9.07 -1.79 -2.25
C ASP A 43 10.37 -1.13 -1.76
N LEU A 44 10.34 0.18 -1.52
CA LEU A 44 11.46 0.92 -0.94
C LEU A 44 11.77 0.50 0.51
N ALA A 45 10.72 0.27 1.31
CA ALA A 45 10.86 -0.18 2.69
C ALA A 45 11.51 -1.58 2.76
N ARG A 46 11.05 -2.52 1.93
CA ARG A 46 11.63 -3.88 1.79
C ARG A 46 13.09 -3.82 1.34
N LYS A 47 13.39 -3.00 0.32
CA LYS A 47 14.77 -2.78 -0.15
C LYS A 47 15.68 -2.18 0.91
N THR A 48 15.14 -1.36 1.80
CA THR A 48 15.91 -0.75 2.89
C THR A 48 16.12 -1.75 4.02
N GLN A 49 15.08 -2.51 4.40
CA GLN A 49 15.18 -3.58 5.39
C GLN A 49 16.23 -4.62 4.99
N SER A 50 16.28 -5.04 3.73
CA SER A 50 17.28 -6.02 3.25
C SER A 50 18.72 -5.52 3.27
N ARG A 51 18.94 -4.20 3.38
CA ARG A 51 20.27 -3.60 3.53
C ARG A 51 20.70 -3.44 4.99
N LEU A 52 19.78 -3.61 5.93
CA LEU A 52 20.03 -3.50 7.38
C LEU A 52 20.25 -4.87 8.04
N GLN A 53 19.99 -5.96 7.32
CA GLN A 53 20.26 -7.34 7.71
C GLN A 53 21.62 -7.78 7.18
#